data_AF-A0A3S4LE91-F1
#
_entry.id   AF-A0A3S4LE91-F1
#
_cell.length_a   1.000
_cell.length_b   1.000
_cell.length_c   1.000
_cell.angle_alpha   90.00
_cell.angle_beta   90.00
_cell.angle_gamma   90.00
#
_symmetry.space_group_name_H-M   'P 1'
#
loop_
_entity.id
_entity.type
_entity.pdbx_description
1 polymer ?
#
loop_
_entity_poly.entity_id
_entity_poly.type
_entity_poly.pdbx_seq_one_letter_code
_entity_poly.pdbx_strand_id
1 'polypeptide(L)'
;MSLQLAQLDVALDGGDRKAAQAQLRQLLDSRRDDPALYRREAKLYADKDPLRYHAALGNAFYYEQRYGAALEQYQLAGKAKGDDFYLRSMLEARLREVEKLAKEERKAARN
;
A
#
# COMPACT_ATOMS: atom_id res chain seq x y z
N MET A 1 8.24 13.23 11.81
CA MET A 1 8.82 12.52 10.65
C MET A 1 10.18 11.99 11.07
N SER A 2 10.44 10.68 10.93
CA SER A 2 11.73 10.08 11.35
C SER A 2 12.82 10.33 10.29
N LEU A 3 14.09 10.35 10.70
CA LEU A 3 15.24 10.59 9.80
C LEU A 3 15.25 9.62 8.60
N GLN A 4 14.92 8.34 8.84
CA GLN A 4 14.89 7.33 7.80
C GLN A 4 13.79 7.57 6.76
N LEU A 5 12.63 8.14 7.17
CA LEU A 5 11.57 8.51 6.23
C LEU A 5 11.99 9.70 5.36
N ALA A 6 12.66 10.69 5.95
CA ALA A 6 13.19 11.82 5.20
C ALA A 6 14.25 11.37 4.17
N GLN A 7 15.14 10.44 4.54
CA GLN A 7 16.12 9.88 3.60
C GLN A 7 15.46 9.12 2.44
N LEU A 8 14.42 8.33 2.73
CA LEU A 8 13.64 7.64 1.71
C LEU A 8 12.95 8.64 0.77
N ASP A 9 12.36 9.71 1.31
CA ASP A 9 11.70 10.75 0.52
C ASP A 9 12.69 11.45 -0.42
N VAL A 10 13.89 11.76 0.07
CA VAL A 10 14.98 12.31 -0.77
C VAL A 10 15.37 11.36 -1.90
N ALA A 11 15.49 10.05 -1.63
CA ALA A 11 15.82 9.08 -2.68
C ALA A 11 14.70 8.96 -3.72
N LEU A 12 13.43 9.00 -3.29
CA LEU A 12 12.27 9.00 -4.18
C LEU A 12 12.22 10.25 -5.06
N ASP A 13 12.44 11.43 -4.47
CA ASP A 13 12.41 12.71 -5.17
C ASP A 13 13.62 12.90 -6.10
N GLY A 14 14.77 12.38 -5.71
CA GLY A 14 15.98 12.36 -6.53
C GLY A 14 15.94 11.34 -7.68
N GLY A 15 14.89 10.50 -7.75
CA GLY A 15 14.74 9.49 -8.80
C GLY A 15 15.64 8.25 -8.64
N ASP A 16 16.40 8.14 -7.54
CA ASP A 16 17.19 6.94 -7.22
C ASP A 16 16.28 5.82 -6.71
N ARG A 17 15.54 5.24 -7.65
CA ARG A 17 14.58 4.16 -7.40
C ARG A 17 15.23 2.95 -6.72
N LYS A 18 16.49 2.67 -7.02
CA LYS A 18 17.19 1.50 -6.45
C LYS A 18 17.47 1.74 -4.97
N ALA A 19 18.01 2.91 -4.62
CA ALA A 19 18.23 3.27 -3.21
C ALA A 19 16.90 3.35 -2.45
N ALA A 20 15.88 4.01 -3.03
CA ALA A 20 14.56 4.12 -2.43
C ALA A 20 13.93 2.75 -2.16
N GLN A 21 13.99 1.82 -3.13
CA GLN A 21 13.46 0.46 -2.96
C GLN A 21 14.20 -0.31 -1.86
N ALA A 22 15.53 -0.21 -1.80
CA ALA A 22 16.32 -0.88 -0.78
C ALA A 22 16.01 -0.38 0.62
N GLN A 23 15.95 0.95 0.80
CA GLN A 23 15.59 1.58 2.08
C GLN A 23 14.15 1.23 2.48
N LEU A 24 13.20 1.35 1.56
CA LEU A 24 11.80 1.03 1.82
C LEU A 24 11.63 -0.42 2.28
N ARG A 25 12.32 -1.38 1.64
CA ARG A 25 12.28 -2.79 2.05
C ARG A 25 12.75 -2.98 3.49
N GLN A 26 13.88 -2.38 3.87
CA GLN A 26 14.40 -2.47 5.24
C GLN A 26 13.42 -1.88 6.27
N LEU A 27 12.78 -0.76 5.92
CA LEU A 27 11.80 -0.13 6.79
C LEU A 27 10.54 -0.97 6.92
N LEU A 28 10.04 -1.54 5.82
CA LEU A 28 8.89 -2.44 5.84
C LEU A 28 9.19 -3.74 6.60
N ASP A 29 10.42 -4.23 6.64
CA ASP A 29 10.75 -5.41 7.44
C ASP A 29 10.62 -5.19 8.95
N SER A 30 10.79 -3.95 9.42
CA SER A 30 10.71 -3.59 10.85
C SER A 30 9.39 -2.93 11.26
N ARG A 31 8.70 -2.27 10.34
CA ARG A 31 7.49 -1.45 10.61
C ARG A 31 6.39 -1.75 9.59
N ARG A 32 5.95 -3.01 9.54
CA ARG A 32 4.94 -3.50 8.59
C ARG A 32 3.57 -2.85 8.74
N ASP A 33 3.31 -2.19 9.85
CA ASP A 33 2.04 -1.55 10.18
C ASP A 33 2.08 -0.03 10.01
N ASP A 34 3.19 0.55 9.55
CA ASP A 34 3.32 1.99 9.32
C ASP A 34 2.70 2.39 7.95
N PRO A 35 1.53 3.06 7.93
CA PRO A 35 0.89 3.47 6.68
C PRO A 35 1.75 4.44 5.87
N ALA A 36 2.63 5.21 6.50
CA ALA A 36 3.48 6.16 5.80
C ALA A 36 4.44 5.45 4.84
N LEU A 37 4.91 4.25 5.17
CA LEU A 37 5.80 3.46 4.30
C LEU A 37 5.08 3.00 3.04
N TYR A 38 3.84 2.54 3.17
CA TYR A 38 3.03 2.13 2.03
C TYR A 38 2.67 3.28 1.09
N ARG A 39 2.52 4.51 1.61
CA ARG A 39 2.40 5.70 0.75
C ARG A 39 3.65 5.94 -0.10
N ARG A 40 4.85 5.69 0.46
CA ARG A 40 6.12 5.79 -0.29
C ARG A 40 6.26 4.64 -1.28
N GLU A 41 5.82 3.45 -0.93
CA GLU A 41 5.77 2.31 -1.85
C GLU A 41 4.89 2.63 -3.06
N ALA A 42 3.70 3.21 -2.84
CA ALA A 42 2.86 3.67 -3.94
C ALA A 42 3.60 4.69 -4.81
N LYS A 43 4.23 5.73 -4.21
CA LYS A 43 5.01 6.72 -4.96
C LYS A 43 6.12 6.10 -5.81
N LEU A 44 6.81 5.07 -5.30
CA LEU A 44 7.87 4.35 -6.02
C LEU A 44 7.33 3.72 -7.33
N TYR A 45 6.11 3.18 -7.30
CA TYR A 45 5.49 2.40 -8.38
C TYR A 45 4.50 3.17 -9.26
N ALA A 46 4.11 4.40 -8.90
CA ALA A 46 3.01 5.16 -9.53
C ALA A 46 2.98 5.15 -11.07
N ASP A 47 4.13 5.34 -11.72
CA ASP A 47 4.22 5.44 -13.20
C ASP A 47 4.66 4.14 -13.89
N LYS A 48 4.86 3.05 -13.13
CA LYS A 48 5.55 1.85 -13.63
C LYS A 48 4.75 0.58 -13.45
N ASP A 49 4.09 0.44 -12.31
CA ASP A 49 3.40 -0.79 -11.94
C ASP A 49 2.08 -0.43 -11.25
N PRO A 50 0.98 -0.32 -12.01
CA PRO A 50 -0.33 -0.01 -11.46
C PRO A 50 -0.83 -1.05 -10.45
N LEU A 51 -0.46 -2.33 -10.61
CA LEU A 51 -0.79 -3.40 -9.66
C LEU A 51 -0.15 -3.11 -8.30
N ARG A 52 1.17 -2.88 -8.26
CA ARG A 52 1.90 -2.56 -7.01
C ARG A 52 1.49 -1.22 -6.43
N TYR A 53 1.26 -0.21 -7.27
CA TYR A 53 0.79 1.10 -6.85
C TYR A 53 -0.52 1.01 -6.06
N HIS A 54 -1.55 0.41 -6.65
CA HIS A 54 -2.86 0.31 -6.00
C HIS A 54 -2.83 -0.64 -4.80
N ALA A 55 -2.04 -1.73 -4.85
CA ALA A 55 -1.88 -2.62 -3.69
C ALA A 55 -1.23 -1.88 -2.51
N ALA A 56 -0.20 -1.08 -2.75
CA ALA A 56 0.45 -0.27 -1.73
C ALA A 56 -0.49 0.79 -1.14
N LEU A 57 -1.28 1.49 -1.98
CA LEU A 57 -2.29 2.40 -1.47
C LEU A 57 -3.36 1.70 -0.62
N GLY A 58 -3.79 0.50 -1.02
CA GLY A 58 -4.69 -0.33 -0.23
C GLY A 58 -4.11 -0.62 1.15
N ASN A 59 -2.83 -1.02 1.24
CA ASN A 59 -2.14 -1.25 2.51
C ASN A 59 -2.07 0.03 3.36
N ALA A 60 -1.75 1.18 2.76
CA ALA A 60 -1.72 2.45 3.48
C ALA A 60 -3.08 2.76 4.13
N PHE A 61 -4.17 2.66 3.37
CA PHE A 61 -5.51 2.89 3.92
C PHE A 61 -5.94 1.82 4.93
N TYR A 62 -5.50 0.58 4.75
CA TYR A 62 -5.79 -0.52 5.68
C TYR A 62 -5.23 -0.24 7.07
N TYR A 63 -3.94 0.15 7.15
CA TYR A 63 -3.30 0.49 8.43
C TYR A 63 -3.78 1.83 9.00
N GLU A 64 -4.29 2.75 8.16
CA GLU A 64 -5.05 3.93 8.60
C GLU A 64 -6.47 3.59 9.13
N GLN A 65 -6.88 2.31 9.10
CA GLN A 65 -8.24 1.84 9.44
C GLN A 65 -9.36 2.46 8.58
N ARG A 66 -9.01 2.91 7.38
CA ARG A 66 -9.95 3.47 6.39
C ARG A 66 -10.36 2.37 5.43
N TYR A 67 -11.12 1.41 5.93
CA TYR A 67 -11.34 0.12 5.25
C TYR A 67 -12.12 0.26 3.94
N GLY A 68 -13.07 1.20 3.86
CA GLY A 68 -13.74 1.53 2.60
C GLY A 68 -12.78 1.99 1.49
N ALA A 69 -11.81 2.85 1.82
CA ALA A 69 -10.81 3.33 0.87
C ALA A 69 -9.78 2.25 0.52
N ALA A 70 -9.39 1.43 1.51
CA ALA A 70 -8.52 0.28 1.29
C ALA A 70 -9.13 -0.72 0.31
N LEU A 71 -10.42 -1.06 0.50
CA LEU A 71 -11.17 -1.96 -0.39
C LEU A 71 -11.15 -1.47 -1.84
N GLU A 72 -11.42 -0.18 -2.06
CA GLU A 72 -11.41 0.40 -3.40
C GLU A 72 -10.04 0.24 -4.08
N GLN A 73 -8.95 0.57 -3.37
CA GLN A 73 -7.61 0.46 -3.93
C GLN A 73 -7.23 -1.00 -4.23
N TYR A 74 -7.55 -1.93 -3.34
CA TYR A 74 -7.28 -3.34 -3.61
C TYR A 74 -8.10 -3.88 -4.80
N GLN A 75 -9.32 -3.40 -5.01
CA GLN A 75 -10.11 -3.76 -6.20
C GLN A 75 -9.50 -3.20 -7.49
N LEU A 76 -8.96 -1.97 -7.46
CA LEU A 76 -8.22 -1.38 -8.58
C LEU A 76 -6.95 -2.19 -8.88
N ALA A 77 -6.21 -2.60 -7.84
CA ALA A 77 -5.04 -3.46 -7.98
C ALA A 77 -5.39 -4.80 -8.66
N GLY A 78 -6.52 -5.42 -8.30
CA GLY A 78 -6.95 -6.69 -8.89
C GLY A 78 -7.22 -6.58 -10.40
N LYS A 79 -7.72 -5.43 -10.85
CA LYS A 79 -8.04 -5.13 -12.25
C LYS A 79 -6.84 -4.57 -13.05
N ALA A 80 -5.79 -4.14 -12.37
CA ALA A 80 -4.62 -3.55 -13.01
C ALA A 80 -3.85 -4.57 -13.86
N LYS A 81 -3.13 -4.07 -14.87
CA LYS A 81 -2.13 -4.86 -15.60
C LYS A 81 -0.94 -5.15 -14.67
N GLY A 82 -0.36 -6.35 -14.79
CA GLY A 82 0.79 -6.79 -13.99
C GLY A 82 0.74 -8.29 -13.73
N ASP A 83 1.91 -8.93 -13.76
CA ASP A 83 2.02 -10.40 -13.82
C ASP A 83 2.63 -11.00 -12.54
N ASP A 84 2.64 -10.24 -11.45
CA ASP A 84 3.11 -10.73 -10.15
C ASP A 84 2.05 -11.63 -9.50
N PHE A 85 2.13 -12.93 -9.79
CA PHE A 85 1.22 -13.94 -9.28
C PHE A 85 1.16 -13.96 -7.74
N TYR A 86 2.31 -13.81 -7.07
CA TYR A 86 2.37 -13.83 -5.61
C TYR A 86 1.62 -12.65 -5.01
N LEU A 87 1.84 -11.44 -5.55
CA LEU A 87 1.11 -10.25 -5.14
C LEU A 87 -0.39 -10.39 -5.37
N ARG A 88 -0.81 -10.98 -6.50
CA ARG A 88 -2.23 -11.24 -6.78
C ARG A 88 -2.85 -12.19 -5.76
N SER A 89 -2.18 -13.30 -5.44
CA SER A 89 -2.68 -14.23 -4.42
C SER A 89 -2.79 -13.56 -3.03
N MET A 90 -1.81 -12.75 -2.64
CA MET A 90 -1.88 -11.98 -1.39
C MET A 90 -3.05 -10.98 -1.41
N LEU A 91 -3.26 -10.30 -2.53
CA LEU A 91 -4.31 -9.31 -2.70
C LEU A 91 -5.71 -9.94 -2.58
N GLU A 92 -5.92 -11.12 -3.15
CA GLU A 92 -7.19 -11.84 -3.03
C GLU A 92 -7.54 -12.19 -1.58
N ALA A 93 -6.55 -12.62 -0.79
CA ALA A 93 -6.74 -12.89 0.63
C ALA A 93 -7.10 -11.60 1.39
N ARG A 94 -6.39 -10.50 1.09
CA ARG A 94 -6.62 -9.20 1.72
C ARG A 94 -7.98 -8.60 1.36
N LEU A 95 -8.44 -8.77 0.12
CA LEU A 95 -9.75 -8.31 -0.33
C LEU A 95 -10.88 -8.91 0.49
N ARG A 96 -10.84 -10.22 0.76
CA ARG A 96 -11.86 -10.89 1.57
C ARG A 96 -11.89 -10.40 3.03
N GLU A 97 -10.72 -10.09 3.58
CA GLU A 97 -10.59 -9.52 4.92
C GLU A 97 -11.17 -8.11 4.98
N VAL A 98 -10.69 -7.22 4.10
CA VAL A 98 -11.06 -5.80 4.13
C VAL A 98 -12.53 -5.56 3.77
N GLU A 99 -13.13 -6.42 2.95
CA GLU A 99 -14.56 -6.34 2.62
C GLU A 99 -15.44 -6.48 3.88
N LYS A 100 -15.07 -7.39 4.79
CA LYS A 100 -15.75 -7.57 6.08
C LYS A 100 -15.60 -6.33 6.95
N LEU A 101 -14.37 -5.83 7.09
CA LEU A 101 -14.06 -4.64 7.89
C LEU A 101 -14.77 -3.39 7.35
N ALA A 102 -14.80 -3.20 6.03
CA ALA A 102 -15.50 -2.08 5.41
C ALA A 102 -17.02 -2.16 5.60
N LYS A 103 -17.60 -3.38 5.63
CA LYS A 103 -19.03 -3.57 5.94
C LYS A 103 -19.34 -3.21 7.40
N GLU A 104 -18.45 -3.58 8.32
CA GLU A 104 -18.57 -3.24 9.75
C GLU A 104 -18.42 -1.74 9.99
N GLU A 105 -17.40 -1.10 9.40
CA GLU A 105 -17.18 0.35 9.40
C GLU A 105 -18.43 1.11 8.94
N ARG A 106 -19.03 0.69 7.81
CA ARG A 106 -20.26 1.29 7.27
C ARG A 106 -21.47 1.08 8.18
N LYS A 107 -21.58 -0.06 8.86
CA LYS A 107 -22.68 -0.32 9.80
C LYS A 107 -22.54 0.56 11.04
N ALA A 108 -21.32 0.68 11.58
CA ALA A 108 -21.02 1.54 12.72
C ALA A 108 -21.33 3.01 12.42
N ALA A 109 -21.00 3.50 11.22
CA ALA A 109 -21.28 4.88 10.82
C ALA A 109 -22.78 5.21 10.61
N ARG A 110 -23.67 4.22 10.60
CA ARG A 110 -25.12 4.38 10.42
C ARG A 110 -25.91 4.30 11.72
N ASN A 111 -25.28 3.88 12.81
CA ASN A 111 -25.87 3.78 14.15
C ASN A 111 -25.48 4.99 14.99
#